data_AF-F9PSU1-F1
#
_entry.id   AF-F9PSU1-F1
#
_cell.length_a   1.000
_cell.length_b   1.000
_cell.length_c   1.000
_cell.angle_alpha   90.00
_cell.angle_beta   90.00
_cell.angle_gamma   90.00
#
_symmetry.space_group_name_H-M   'P 1'
#
loop_
_entity.id
_entity.type
_entity.pdbx_description
1 polymer ?
#
loop_
_entity_poly.entity_id
_entity_poly.type
_entity_poly.pdbx_seq_one_letter_code
_entity_poly.pdbx_strand_id
1 'polypeptide(L)' 'MVIGKNGDMILKIGKSARLDIEKFLDSKVNLKLFVKIDDDWRNKSFKVKEFGYFRK' A
#
# COMPACT_ATOMS: atom_id res chain seq x y z
N MET A 1 -9.56 8.88 -4.55
CA MET A 1 -8.49 9.50 -3.74
C MET A 1 -8.02 8.50 -2.70
N VAL A 2 -6.69 8.39 -2.48
CA VAL A 2 -6.11 7.39 -1.57
C VAL A 2 -6.20 7.80 -0.10
N ILE A 3 -6.01 9.08 0.21
CA ILE A 3 -6.06 9.58 1.59
C ILE A 3 -7.51 9.70 2.10
N GLY A 4 -8.41 10.25 1.28
CA GLY A 4 -9.81 10.51 1.69
C GLY A 4 -9.95 11.77 2.54
N LYS A 5 -11.19 12.12 2.92
CA LYS A 5 -11.46 13.31 3.75
C LYS A 5 -10.95 13.05 5.16
N ASN A 6 -10.08 13.91 5.68
CA ASN A 6 -9.45 13.72 6.99
C ASN A 6 -8.71 12.37 7.16
N GLY A 7 -8.25 11.76 6.07
CA GLY A 7 -7.54 10.47 6.14
C GLY A 7 -8.43 9.25 6.32
N ASP A 8 -9.75 9.37 6.14
CA ASP A 8 -10.69 8.27 6.39
C ASP A 8 -10.43 7.05 5.50
N MET A 9 -10.07 7.27 4.24
CA MET A 9 -9.86 6.20 3.27
C MET A 9 -8.57 5.42 3.54
N ILE A 10 -7.46 6.10 3.80
CA ILE A 10 -6.19 5.43 4.14
C ILE A 10 -6.32 4.63 5.44
N LEU A 11 -7.10 5.13 6.41
CA LEU A 11 -7.34 4.45 7.67
C LEU A 11 -8.18 3.17 7.47
N LYS A 12 -9.20 3.21 6.60
CA LYS A 12 -9.96 2.02 6.19
C LYS A 12 -9.08 0.98 5.49
N ILE A 13 -8.27 1.41 4.52
CA ILE A 13 -7.34 0.53 3.79
C ILE A 13 -6.36 -0.13 4.76
N GLY A 14 -5.72 0.67 5.62
CA GLY A 14 -4.76 0.16 6.62
C GLY A 14 -5.39 -0.79 7.62
N LYS A 15 -6.62 -0.52 8.08
CA LYS A 15 -7.33 -1.40 9.01
C LYS A 15 -7.64 -2.77 8.37
N SER A 16 -8.16 -2.79 7.14
CA SER A 16 -8.47 -4.04 6.44
C SER A 16 -7.20 -4.84 6.15
N ALA A 17 -6.18 -4.20 5.57
CA ALA A 17 -4.91 -4.87 5.27
C ALA A 17 -4.23 -5.43 6.52
N ARG A 18 -4.20 -4.66 7.62
CA ARG A 18 -3.62 -5.13 8.90
C ARG A 18 -4.33 -6.37 9.41
N LEU A 19 -5.67 -6.42 9.38
CA LEU A 19 -6.42 -7.59 9.84
C LEU A 19 -6.11 -8.84 9.02
N ASP A 20 -5.94 -8.70 7.71
CA ASP A 20 -5.59 -9.83 6.84
C ASP A 20 -4.16 -10.31 7.10
N ILE A 21 -3.21 -9.39 7.31
CA ILE A 21 -1.82 -9.71 7.66
C ILE A 21 -1.75 -10.39 9.04
N GLU A 22 -2.47 -9.88 10.05
CA GLU A 22 -2.51 -10.49 11.38
C GLU A 22 -3.05 -11.92 11.35
N LYS A 23 -4.08 -12.19 10.54
CA LYS A 23 -4.62 -13.55 10.34
C LYS A 23 -3.61 -14.46 9.65
N PHE A 24 -2.89 -13.95 8.66
CA PHE A 24 -1.91 -14.72 7.91
C PHE A 24 -0.68 -15.08 8.76
N LEU A 25 -0.22 -14.15 9.61
CA LEU A 25 0.97 -14.31 10.45
C LEU A 25 0.68 -14.81 11.87
N ASP A 26 -0.59 -15.01 12.22
CA ASP A 26 -1.08 -15.34 13.57
C ASP A 26 -0.42 -14.52 14.69
N SER A 27 -0.26 -13.22 14.45
CA SER A 27 0.48 -12.32 15.35
C SER A 27 -0.04 -10.89 15.27
N LYS A 28 0.26 -10.08 16.29
CA LYS A 28 -0.12 -8.65 16.32
C LYS A 28 0.79 -7.84 15.42
N VAL A 29 0.20 -6.96 14.61
CA VAL A 29 0.92 -6.16 13.61
C VAL A 29 0.63 -4.67 13.78
N ASN A 30 1.67 -3.85 13.83
CA ASN A 30 1.57 -2.40 13.79
C ASN A 30 1.91 -1.89 12.38
N LEU A 31 0.89 -1.74 11.53
CA LEU A 31 1.06 -1.32 10.13
C LEU A 31 1.06 0.22 10.00
N LYS A 32 2.18 0.79 9.56
CA LYS A 32 2.32 2.22 9.22
C LYS A 32 2.31 2.40 7.70
N LEU A 33 1.45 3.29 7.20
CA LEU A 33 1.31 3.58 5.77
C LEU A 33 1.64 5.04 5.47
N PHE A 34 2.23 5.28 4.30
CA PHE A 34 2.54 6.62 3.78
C PHE A 34 2.08 6.71 2.33
N VAL A 35 1.52 7.86 1.95
CA VAL A 35 1.15 8.16 0.56
C VAL A 35 2.20 9.07 -0.03
N LYS A 36 2.74 8.68 -1.19
CA LYS A 36 3.65 9.48 -2.00
C LYS A 36 3.11 9.59 -3.42
N ILE A 37 3.41 10.70 -4.08
CA ILE A 37 3.10 10.92 -5.49
C ILE A 37 4.40 10.71 -6.27
N ASP A 38 4.35 9.88 -7.31
CA ASP A 38 5.42 9.69 -8.27
C ASP A 38 4.79 9.82 -9.66
N ASP A 39 5.13 10.89 -10.36
CA ASP A 39 4.48 11.23 -11.62
C ASP A 39 4.81 10.19 -12.68
N ASP A 40 3.75 9.66 -13.30
CA ASP A 40 3.81 8.72 -14.41
C ASP A 40 4.71 7.48 -14.16
N TRP A 41 4.76 7.01 -12.92
CA TRP A 41 5.62 5.89 -12.50
C TRP A 41 5.40 4.60 -13.32
N ARG A 42 4.22 4.42 -13.91
CA ARG A 42 3.87 3.24 -14.73
C ARG A 42 4.64 3.19 -16.05
N ASN A 43 5.03 4.34 -16.60
CA ASN A 43 5.81 4.41 -17.83
C ASN A 43 7.33 4.34 -17.56
N LYS A 44 7.74 4.49 -16.30
CA LYS A 44 9.13 4.35 -15.86
C LYS A 44 9.44 2.87 -15.64
N SER A 45 10.06 2.22 -16.63
CA SER A 45 10.38 0.77 -16.59
C SER A 45 11.11 0.34 -15.31
N PHE A 46 12.01 1.16 -14.79
CA PHE A 46 12.74 0.90 -13.54
C PHE A 46 11.82 0.88 -12.31
N LYS A 47 10.81 1.77 -12.23
CA LYS A 47 9.83 1.83 -11.14
C LYS A 47 8.91 0.63 -11.14
N VAL A 48 8.42 0.26 -12.32
CA VAL A 48 7.57 -0.93 -12.50
C VAL A 48 8.31 -2.19 -12.04
N LYS A 49 9.60 -2.29 -12.35
CA LYS A 49 10.48 -3.38 -11.87
C LYS A 49 10.66 -3.35 -10.35
N GLU A 50 10.92 -2.18 -9.76
CA GLU A 50 11.09 -2.00 -8.31
C GLU A 50 9.83 -2.42 -7.52
N PHE A 51 8.64 -2.13 -8.06
CA PHE A 51 7.37 -2.55 -7.46
C PHE A 51 6.98 -4.01 -7.71
N GLY A 52 7.84 -4.79 -8.38
CA GLY A 52 7.61 -6.22 -8.62
C GLY A 52 6.59 -6.53 -9.72
N TYR A 53 6.19 -5.55 -10.55
CA TYR A 53 5.25 -5.76 -11.65
C TYR A 53 5.89 -6.27 -12.95
N PHE A 54 7.21 -6.47 -12.96
CA PHE A 54 7.89 -7.09 -14.11
C PHE A 54 7.68 -8.61 -14.04
N ARG A 55 6.81 -9.15 -14.89
CA ARG A 55 6.65 -10.60 -15.07
C ARG A 55 7.97 -11.19 -15.58
N LYS A 56 8.35 -12.32 -14.99
CA LYS A 56 9.42 -13.19 -15.48
C LYS A 56 8.93 -13.97 -16.71
#